data_AF-A0A6J7H424-F1
#
_entry.id   AF-A0A6J7H424-F1
#
_cell.length_a   1.000
_cell.length_b   1.000
_cell.length_c   1.000
_cell.angle_alpha   90.00
_cell.angle_beta   90.00
_cell.angle_gamma   90.00
#
_symmetry.space_group_name_H-M   'P 1'
#
loop_
_entity.id
_entity.type
_entity.pdbx_description
1 polymer ?
#
loop_
_entity_poly.entity_id
_entity_poly.type
_entity_poly.pdbx_seq_one_letter_code
_entity_poly.pdbx_strand_id
1 'polypeptide(L)' 'MGVNVGLDKVRFPAPVPTGSLLRGRGQIILVEEAKGGVQATVRVTIEIQGPDGEPSAKPACVADTVSRFFP' A
#
# COMPACT_ATOMS: atom_id res chain seq x y z
N MET A 1 -3.20 18.60 4.95
CA MET A 1 -3.80 17.90 3.77
C MET A 1 -2.80 16.90 3.19
N GLY A 2 -3.22 15.67 2.84
CA GLY A 2 -2.36 14.66 2.21
C GLY A 2 -2.54 14.60 0.69
N VAL A 3 -1.45 14.69 -0.06
CA VAL A 3 -1.42 14.60 -1.53
C VAL A 3 -0.74 13.29 -1.93
N ASN A 4 -1.40 12.48 -2.74
CA ASN A 4 -0.76 11.33 -3.40
C ASN A 4 0.19 11.87 -4.48
N VAL A 5 1.49 11.70 -4.27
CA VAL A 5 2.54 12.15 -5.19
C VAL A 5 2.80 11.09 -6.27
N GLY A 6 2.49 9.83 -5.97
CA GLY A 6 2.58 8.72 -6.90
C GLY A 6 2.91 7.40 -6.21
N LEU A 7 3.43 6.47 -7.01
CA LEU A 7 3.89 5.17 -6.56
C LEU A 7 5.26 4.89 -7.19
N ASP A 8 6.14 4.24 -6.42
CA ASP A 8 7.40 3.71 -6.93
C ASP A 8 7.23 2.25 -7.37
N LYS A 9 7.71 1.30 -6.56
CA LYS A 9 7.64 -0.14 -6.86
C LYS A 9 6.23 -0.65 -6.62
N VAL A 10 5.46 -0.82 -7.70
CA VAL A 10 4.15 -1.48 -7.69
C VAL A 10 4.17 -2.81 -8.44
N ARG A 11 3.57 -3.85 -7.87
CA ARG A 11 3.41 -5.18 -8.49
C ARG A 11 2.03 -5.74 -8.15
N PHE A 12 1.49 -6.55 -9.05
CA PHE A 12 0.20 -7.26 -8.89
C PHE A 12 0.39 -8.78 -9.03
N PRO A 13 0.83 -9.49 -7.96
CA PRO A 13 1.21 -10.90 -8.07
C PRO A 13 0.05 -11.89 -8.27
N ALA A 14 -1.16 -11.54 -7.83
CA ALA A 14 -2.35 -12.37 -7.94
C ALA A 14 -3.57 -11.54 -8.37
N PRO A 15 -4.50 -12.11 -9.17
CA PRO A 15 -5.76 -11.45 -9.50
C PRO A 15 -6.65 -11.36 -8.26
N VAL A 16 -7.60 -10.42 -8.28
CA VAL A 16 -8.63 -10.27 -7.24
C VAL A 16 -9.98 -10.67 -7.82
N PRO A 17 -10.50 -11.87 -7.50
CA PRO A 17 -11.86 -12.25 -7.86
C PRO A 17 -12.90 -11.27 -7.28
N THR A 18 -13.99 -11.07 -8.01
CA THR A 18 -15.12 -10.27 -7.51
C THR A 18 -15.68 -10.90 -6.23
N GLY A 19 -15.94 -10.06 -5.22
CA GLY A 19 -16.44 -10.51 -3.92
C GLY A 19 -15.35 -10.98 -2.94
N SER A 20 -14.08 -10.97 -3.33
CA SER A 20 -12.98 -11.25 -2.40
C SER A 20 -12.91 -10.24 -1.25
N LEU A 21 -12.58 -10.74 -0.06
CA LEU A 21 -12.25 -9.91 1.09
C LEU A 21 -10.76 -9.55 1.05
N LEU A 22 -10.47 -8.26 1.22
CA LEU A 22 -9.12 -7.71 1.15
C LEU A 22 -8.69 -7.11 2.48
N ARG A 23 -7.39 -7.19 2.77
CA ARG A 23 -6.77 -6.51 3.91
C ARG A 23 -5.53 -5.72 3.46
N GLY A 24 -5.51 -4.43 3.77
CA GLY A 24 -4.33 -3.59 3.56
C GLY A 24 -3.43 -3.57 4.79
N ARG A 25 -2.13 -3.73 4.58
CA ARG A 25 -1.10 -3.54 5.62
C ARG A 25 -0.11 -2.49 5.16
N GLY A 26 0.00 -1.41 5.92
CA GLY A 26 0.94 -0.33 5.67
C GLY A 26 2.17 -0.44 6.56
N GLN A 27 3.36 -0.31 5.97
CA GLN A 27 4.62 -0.15 6.69
C GLN A 27 5.26 1.16 6.22
N ILE A 28 5.56 2.06 7.14
CA ILE A 28 6.37 3.25 6.84
C ILE A 28 7.79 2.78 6.50
N ILE A 29 8.25 3.09 5.30
CA ILE A 29 9.59 2.75 4.81
C ILE A 29 10.54 3.93 4.94
N LEU A 30 10.03 5.14 4.70
CA LEU A 30 10.81 6.36 4.74
C LEU A 30 9.90 7.55 5.08
N VAL A 31 10.42 8.47 5.88
CA VAL A 31 9.78 9.76 6.16
C VAL A 31 10.86 10.82 6.08
N GLU A 32 10.60 11.86 5.29
CA GLU A 32 11.54 12.93 5.02
C GLU A 32 10.83 14.28 5.08
N GLU A 33 11.56 15.31 5.49
CA GLU A 33 11.08 16.68 5.33
C GLU A 33 11.02 17.02 3.84
N ALA A 34 9.92 17.65 3.42
CA ALA A 34 9.74 18.16 2.07
C ALA A 34 9.33 19.63 2.17
N LYS A 35 9.66 20.45 1.17
CA LYS A 35 9.40 21.91 1.20
C LYS A 35 7.96 22.23 1.65
N GLY A 36 7.81 22.68 2.90
CA GLY A 36 6.52 23.05 3.52
C GLY A 36 5.68 21.89 4.07
N GLY A 37 6.22 20.67 4.20
CA GLY A 37 5.50 19.50 4.69
C GLY A 37 6.39 18.28 4.94
N VAL A 38 5.78 17.10 5.00
CA VAL A 38 6.47 15.82 5.22
C VAL A 38 6.13 14.88 4.08
N GLN A 39 7.13 14.25 3.47
CA GLN A 39 6.94 13.18 2.50
C GLN A 39 7.13 11.83 3.20
N ALA A 40 6.16 10.94 3.03
CA ALA A 40 6.22 9.58 3.54
C ALA A 40 6.08 8.58 2.40
N THR A 41 6.97 7.59 2.38
CA THR A 41 6.86 6.40 1.56
C THR A 41 6.35 5.26 2.44
N VAL A 42 5.16 4.76 2.12
CA VAL A 42 4.52 3.65 2.83
C VAL A 42 4.42 2.46 1.88
N ARG A 43 5.01 1.33 2.27
CA ARG A 43 4.78 0.05 1.60
C ARG A 43 3.43 -0.48 2.02
N VAL A 44 2.53 -0.58 1.06
CA VAL A 44 1.21 -1.16 1.22
C VAL A 44 1.21 -2.55 0.58
N THR A 45 0.92 -3.57 1.39
CA THR A 45 0.63 -4.93 0.94
C THR A 45 -0.87 -5.15 1.03
N ILE A 46 -1.50 -5.50 -0.09
CA ILE A 46 -2.91 -5.86 -0.17
C ILE A 46 -3.01 -7.39 -0.20
N GLU A 47 -3.48 -7.96 0.90
CA GLU A 47 -3.69 -9.40 1.08
C GLU A 47 -5.12 -9.76 0.66
N ILE A 48 -5.31 -10.96 0.09
CA ILE A 48 -6.62 -11.57 -0.21
C ILE A 48 -6.89 -12.62 0.86
N GLN A 49 -8.07 -12.62 1.47
CA GLN A 49 -8.46 -13.68 2.41
C GLN A 49 -8.68 -15.01 1.67
N GLY A 50 -8.02 -16.05 2.15
CA GLY A 50 -8.15 -17.43 1.70
C GLY A 50 -9.35 -18.15 2.31
N PRO A 51 -9.66 -19.37 1.84
CA PRO A 51 -10.86 -20.12 2.23
C PRO A 51 -10.90 -20.52 3.72
N ASP A 52 -9.73 -20.66 4.34
CA ASP A 52 -9.52 -20.97 5.75
C ASP A 52 -9.55 -19.73 6.66
N GLY A 53 -9.77 -18.55 6.08
CA GLY A 53 -9.78 -17.27 6.77
C GLY A 53 -8.39 -16.61 6.88
N GLU A 54 -7.32 -17.30 6.48
CA GLU A 54 -5.95 -16.79 6.48
C GLU A 54 -5.59 -16.11 5.16
N PRO A 55 -4.61 -15.20 5.12
CA PRO A 55 -4.17 -14.59 3.87
C PRO A 55 -3.70 -15.63 2.85
N SER A 56 -4.13 -15.48 1.60
CA SER A 56 -3.64 -16.32 0.51
C SER A 56 -2.13 -16.18 0.32
N ALA A 57 -1.48 -17.21 -0.25
CA ALA A 57 -0.03 -17.27 -0.38
C ALA A 57 0.59 -16.13 -1.21
N LYS A 58 -0.16 -15.49 -2.11
CA LYS A 58 0.31 -14.34 -2.91
C LYS A 58 -0.59 -13.13 -2.65
N PRO A 59 -0.02 -11.95 -2.36
CA PRO A 59 -0.82 -10.74 -2.22
C PRO A 59 -1.40 -10.31 -3.57
N ALA A 60 -2.50 -9.57 -3.53
CA ALA A 60 -3.09 -8.92 -4.71
C ALA A 60 -2.16 -7.82 -5.25
N CYS A 61 -1.59 -7.03 -4.34
CA CYS A 61 -0.76 -5.88 -4.69
C CYS A 61 0.31 -5.66 -3.61
N VAL A 62 1.51 -5.29 -4.05
CA VAL A 62 2.53 -4.70 -3.17
C VAL A 62 2.96 -3.40 -3.83
N ALA A 63 2.82 -2.29 -3.12
CA ALA A 63 3.09 -0.96 -3.65
C ALA A 63 3.79 -0.07 -2.63
N ASP A 64 4.86 0.60 -3.05
CA ASP A 64 5.45 1.70 -2.30
C ASP A 64 4.73 3.00 -2.68
N THR A 65 3.78 3.45 -1.85
CA THR A 65 3.00 4.68 -2.06
C THR A 65 3.75 5.88 -1.53
N VAL A 66 3.82 6.98 -2.28
CA VAL A 66 4.48 8.22 -1.88
C VAL A 66 3.42 9.28 -1.65
N SER A 67 3.33 9.78 -0.42
CA SER A 67 2.38 10.82 -0.04
C SER A 67 3.09 12.02 0.58
N ARG A 68 2.63 13.23 0.26
CA ARG A 68 3.11 14.46 0.88
C ARG A 68 2.02 15.07 1.74
N PHE A 69 2.34 15.29 3.01
CA PHE A 69 1.47 15.87 4.01
C PHE A 69 1.90 17.31 4.27
N PHE A 70 1.00 18.24 4.00
CA PHE A 70 1.14 19.65 4.41
C PHE A 70 0.34 19.88 5.70
N PRO A 71 0.76 20.83 6.56
CA PRO A 71 -0.02 21.29 7.71
C PRO A 71 -1.46 21.67 7.35
#